data_AF-A0A9E6F9Y9-F1
#
_entry.id   AF-A0A9E6F9Y9-F1
#
_cell.length_a   1.000
_cell.length_b   1.000
_cell.length_c   1.000
_cell.angle_alpha   90.00
_cell.angle_beta   90.00
_cell.angle_gamma   90.00
#
_symmetry.space_group_name_H-M   'P 1'
#
loop_
_entity.id
_entity.type
_entity.pdbx_description
1 polymer ?
#
loop_
_entity_poly.entity_id
_entity_poly.type
_entity_poly.pdbx_seq_one_letter_code
_entity_poly.pdbx_strand_id
1 'polypeptide(L)'
;MRLVEKVNAIALGIIVWIVLVLSVLQFTAFNVDFYREQYAFRDTAASIGVSETDLIKVTEVLLDYTSGKRPDMIVNVEVNGVMKQYYNQREIDHMVDVRILYLKVLQIRDILLLIGLVNIFALFAFRKKKVVEELNFGLTWVSVGFGAIILLLGSFAIINFDAFWTAFHKVFFSNDLWLLDPYTDNLINMVPQEFFIDLIVMILIHFTLSLMTIFVLLKSEKAKGITQNSLKVIAVITMTIDHMGYFLFPEIREMRIIGRIAYPIFTYLFAMSYRFSHDKIKLLIRLVIFAVGGHLLILWAGDSGFYNILFLFILGWIAFWVIDQKKGLFVNLIVVSILAYLAQAIGVDYGYYGILTLVIFYVFYENRWKQFLFFSILTIFFSFEWLITNLLTNSQYWTYLPTIFSRGIYSFTSYFPQIFAILALIPIGFYVYKAPKSKTSWTYITNQYFFYFYYPIHFAILAYLHFHS
;
A
#
# COMPACT_ATOMS: atom_id res chain seq x y z
N MET A 1 30.45 -3.84 -14.04
CA MET A 1 30.59 -4.46 -12.70
C MET A 1 31.71 -5.49 -12.73
N ARG A 2 32.62 -5.46 -11.74
CA ARG A 2 33.64 -6.49 -11.49
C ARG A 2 32.96 -7.80 -11.04
N LEU A 3 33.66 -8.94 -11.10
CA LEU A 3 33.09 -10.24 -10.73
C LEU A 3 32.53 -10.26 -9.30
N VAL A 4 33.28 -9.73 -8.33
CA VAL A 4 32.84 -9.62 -6.92
C VAL A 4 31.56 -8.78 -6.78
N GLU A 5 31.43 -7.69 -7.54
CA GLU A 5 30.23 -6.85 -7.54
C GLU A 5 29.03 -7.61 -8.12
N LYS A 6 29.22 -8.45 -9.16
CA LYS A 6 28.15 -9.29 -9.72
C LYS A 6 27.69 -10.37 -8.74
N VAL A 7 28.63 -11.03 -8.05
CA VAL A 7 28.29 -12.04 -7.04
C VAL A 7 27.51 -11.42 -5.89
N ASN A 8 27.97 -10.28 -5.36
CA ASN A 8 27.27 -9.55 -4.30
C ASN A 8 25.87 -9.10 -4.75
N ALA A 9 25.75 -8.58 -5.98
CA ALA A 9 24.47 -8.20 -6.56
C ALA A 9 23.50 -9.38 -6.66
N ILE A 10 23.93 -10.54 -7.16
CA ILE A 10 23.08 -11.73 -7.24
C ILE A 10 22.66 -12.19 -5.84
N ALA A 11 23.58 -12.25 -4.87
CA ALA A 11 23.27 -12.62 -3.50
C ALA A 11 22.22 -11.68 -2.88
N LEU A 12 22.40 -10.36 -3.05
CA LEU A 12 21.43 -9.37 -2.59
C LEU A 12 20.08 -9.51 -3.31
N GLY A 13 20.10 -9.79 -4.62
CA GLY A 13 18.91 -10.07 -5.40
C GLY A 13 18.14 -11.27 -4.86
N ILE A 14 18.83 -12.38 -4.52
CA ILE A 14 18.23 -13.58 -3.91
C ILE A 14 17.59 -13.24 -2.57
N ILE A 15 18.30 -12.51 -1.71
CA ILE A 15 17.79 -12.07 -0.40
C ILE A 15 16.50 -11.28 -0.57
N VAL A 16 16.52 -10.24 -1.42
CA VAL A 16 15.35 -9.39 -1.66
C VAL A 16 14.19 -10.20 -2.23
N TRP A 17 14.46 -11.10 -3.17
CA TRP A 17 13.45 -11.93 -3.81
C TRP A 17 12.78 -12.90 -2.83
N ILE A 18 13.57 -13.60 -2.00
CA ILE A 18 13.06 -14.50 -0.95
C ILE A 18 12.28 -13.73 0.11
N VAL A 19 12.82 -12.61 0.59
CA VAL A 19 12.11 -11.78 1.58
C VAL A 19 10.78 -11.32 1.02
N LEU A 20 10.76 -10.87 -0.24
CA LEU A 20 9.55 -10.41 -0.91
C LEU A 20 8.50 -11.52 -1.02
N VAL A 21 8.88 -12.72 -1.50
CA VAL A 21 7.91 -13.81 -1.68
C VAL A 21 7.35 -14.29 -0.35
N LEU A 22 8.17 -14.38 0.69
CA LEU A 22 7.74 -14.80 2.03
C LEU A 22 6.87 -13.74 2.72
N SER A 23 7.17 -12.45 2.52
CA SER A 23 6.31 -11.35 2.98
C SER A 23 4.96 -11.36 2.28
N VAL A 24 4.92 -11.57 0.96
CA VAL A 24 3.67 -11.66 0.18
C VAL A 24 2.86 -12.90 0.57
N LEU A 25 3.52 -14.04 0.80
CA LEU A 25 2.88 -15.26 1.27
C LEU A 25 2.20 -15.02 2.62
N GLN A 26 2.93 -14.50 3.62
CA GLN A 26 2.32 -14.17 4.91
C GLN A 26 1.15 -13.19 4.72
N PHE A 27 1.35 -12.17 3.90
CA PHE A 27 0.36 -11.13 3.67
C PHE A 27 -0.96 -11.69 3.08
N THR A 28 -0.85 -12.56 2.08
CA THR A 28 -2.01 -13.08 1.35
C THR A 28 -2.66 -14.24 2.09
N ALA A 29 -1.87 -15.21 2.57
CA ALA A 29 -2.39 -16.44 3.18
C ALA A 29 -2.97 -16.24 4.59
N PHE A 30 -2.69 -15.12 5.27
CA PHE A 30 -3.26 -14.82 6.60
C PHE A 30 -4.29 -13.68 6.54
N ASN A 31 -4.80 -13.38 5.34
CA ASN A 31 -5.86 -12.41 5.18
C ASN A 31 -7.24 -13.04 5.38
N VAL A 32 -7.87 -12.79 6.52
CA VAL A 32 -9.23 -13.26 6.84
C VAL A 32 -10.29 -12.77 5.83
N ASP A 33 -10.13 -11.59 5.25
CA ASP A 33 -11.10 -11.06 4.28
C ASP A 33 -11.09 -11.87 2.98
N PHE A 34 -9.92 -12.36 2.55
CA PHE A 34 -9.82 -13.31 1.42
C PHE A 34 -10.57 -14.62 1.72
N TYR A 35 -10.44 -15.17 2.93
CA TYR A 35 -11.22 -16.36 3.33
C TYR A 35 -12.73 -16.07 3.31
N ARG A 36 -13.15 -14.91 3.83
CA ARG A 36 -14.57 -14.51 3.83
C ARG A 36 -15.14 -14.43 2.41
N GLU A 37 -14.43 -13.78 1.50
CA GLU A 37 -14.84 -13.66 0.09
C GLU A 37 -14.90 -15.03 -0.59
N GLN A 38 -13.89 -15.88 -0.38
CA GLN A 38 -13.82 -17.22 -0.95
C GLN A 38 -14.93 -18.14 -0.42
N TYR A 39 -15.20 -18.10 0.88
CA TYR A 39 -16.28 -18.90 1.46
C TYR A 39 -17.66 -18.45 0.98
N ALA A 40 -17.88 -17.13 0.88
CA ALA A 40 -19.14 -16.58 0.38
C ALA A 40 -19.34 -16.92 -1.10
N PHE A 41 -18.30 -16.79 -1.93
CA PHE A 41 -18.33 -17.15 -3.35
C PHE A 41 -18.69 -18.62 -3.60
N ARG A 42 -18.37 -19.49 -2.64
CA ARG A 42 -18.47 -20.95 -2.76
C ARG A 42 -19.59 -21.57 -1.94
N ASP A 43 -20.34 -20.75 -1.20
CA ASP A 43 -21.33 -21.20 -0.23
C ASP A 43 -20.79 -22.28 0.73
N THR A 44 -19.51 -22.13 1.14
CA THR A 44 -18.76 -23.15 1.89
C THR A 44 -19.40 -23.47 3.23
N ALA A 45 -19.98 -22.47 3.89
CA ALA A 45 -20.64 -22.64 5.18
C ALA A 45 -21.83 -23.62 5.04
N ALA A 46 -22.67 -23.44 4.03
CA ALA A 46 -23.79 -24.33 3.75
C ALA A 46 -23.32 -25.74 3.35
N SER A 47 -22.28 -25.85 2.51
CA SER A 47 -21.82 -27.15 2.02
C SER A 47 -21.26 -28.06 3.11
N ILE A 48 -20.68 -27.49 4.16
CA ILE A 48 -20.11 -28.24 5.29
C ILE A 48 -21.00 -28.23 6.54
N GLY A 49 -22.17 -27.59 6.47
CA GLY A 49 -23.19 -27.62 7.52
C GLY A 49 -22.90 -26.76 8.75
N VAL A 50 -22.23 -25.61 8.58
CA VAL A 50 -21.98 -24.64 9.66
C VAL A 50 -22.53 -23.26 9.33
N SER A 51 -22.68 -22.40 10.34
CA SER A 51 -22.97 -20.97 10.11
C SER A 51 -21.76 -20.24 9.52
N GLU A 52 -21.97 -19.19 8.74
CA GLU A 52 -20.86 -18.33 8.24
C GLU A 52 -20.02 -17.77 9.39
N THR A 53 -20.68 -17.41 10.50
CA THR A 53 -20.02 -16.93 11.71
C THR A 53 -19.11 -17.98 12.33
N ASP A 54 -19.55 -19.23 12.39
CA ASP A 54 -18.74 -20.33 12.92
C ASP A 54 -17.62 -20.70 11.97
N LEU A 55 -17.84 -20.68 10.65
CA LEU A 55 -16.80 -20.92 9.66
C LEU A 55 -15.66 -19.90 9.76
N ILE A 56 -15.99 -18.61 9.91
CA ILE A 56 -14.97 -17.58 10.15
C ILE A 56 -14.27 -17.80 11.49
N LYS A 57 -15.01 -18.13 12.55
CA LYS A 57 -14.43 -18.40 13.88
C LYS A 57 -13.41 -19.54 13.84
N VAL A 58 -13.72 -20.68 13.21
CA VAL A 58 -12.78 -21.82 13.12
C VAL A 58 -11.58 -21.48 12.24
N THR A 59 -11.77 -20.62 11.22
CA THR A 59 -10.68 -20.12 10.37
C THR A 59 -9.75 -19.18 11.14
N GLU A 60 -10.28 -18.27 11.95
CA GLU A 60 -9.47 -17.42 12.83
C GLU A 60 -8.66 -18.27 13.81
N VAL A 61 -9.23 -19.33 14.38
CA VAL A 61 -8.50 -20.29 15.24
C VAL A 61 -7.34 -20.94 14.49
N LEU A 62 -7.57 -21.42 13.26
CA LEU A 62 -6.56 -22.04 12.41
C LEU A 62 -5.39 -21.07 12.12
N LEU A 63 -5.71 -19.84 11.70
CA LEU A 63 -4.72 -18.83 11.35
C LEU A 63 -3.95 -18.33 12.58
N ASP A 64 -4.61 -18.12 13.71
CA ASP A 64 -3.96 -17.66 14.94
C ASP A 64 -3.08 -18.75 15.55
N TYR A 65 -3.49 -20.02 15.51
CA TYR A 65 -2.63 -21.13 15.90
C TYR A 65 -1.39 -21.22 15.01
N THR A 66 -1.59 -21.24 13.69
CA THR A 66 -0.49 -21.37 12.71
C THR A 66 0.51 -20.23 12.82
N SER A 67 0.04 -19.00 13.08
CA SER A 67 0.88 -17.82 13.28
C SER A 67 1.49 -17.70 14.69
N GLY A 68 1.20 -18.64 15.59
CA GLY A 68 1.75 -18.68 16.93
C GLY A 68 1.09 -17.73 17.94
N LYS A 69 -0.02 -17.09 17.59
CA LYS A 69 -0.80 -16.21 18.48
C LYS A 69 -1.62 -16.98 19.51
N ARG A 70 -1.89 -18.27 19.25
CA ARG A 70 -2.64 -19.16 20.14
C ARG A 70 -1.89 -20.47 20.40
N PRO A 71 -2.01 -21.07 21.61
CA PRO A 71 -1.37 -22.34 21.93
C PRO A 71 -2.00 -23.58 21.28
N ASP A 72 -3.32 -23.61 21.04
CA ASP A 72 -4.06 -24.80 20.58
C ASP A 72 -5.09 -24.50 19.46
N MET A 73 -5.73 -25.53 18.90
CA MET A 73 -6.79 -25.43 17.89
C MET A 73 -8.16 -25.87 18.42
N ILE A 74 -8.38 -25.84 19.73
CA ILE A 74 -9.63 -26.32 20.32
C ILE A 74 -10.72 -25.27 20.09
N VAL A 75 -11.73 -25.65 19.32
CA VAL A 75 -12.89 -24.81 19.03
C VAL A 75 -14.13 -25.67 18.81
N ASN A 76 -15.21 -25.33 19.52
CA ASN A 76 -16.52 -25.96 19.37
C ASN A 76 -17.44 -25.05 18.58
N VAL A 77 -18.14 -25.65 17.61
CA VAL A 77 -19.16 -25.01 16.77
C VAL A 77 -20.30 -25.98 16.50
N GLU A 78 -21.42 -25.44 16.05
CA GLU A 78 -22.58 -26.24 15.65
C GLU A 78 -22.37 -26.72 14.22
N VAL A 79 -22.34 -28.05 14.02
CA VAL A 79 -22.24 -28.68 12.71
C VAL A 79 -23.49 -29.53 12.50
N ASN A 80 -24.32 -29.17 11.51
CA ASN A 80 -25.60 -29.83 11.24
C ASN A 80 -26.51 -29.96 12.48
N GLY A 81 -26.58 -28.91 13.30
CA GLY A 81 -27.41 -28.93 14.52
C GLY A 81 -26.74 -29.52 15.76
N VAL A 82 -25.50 -30.02 15.67
CA VAL A 82 -24.81 -30.69 16.77
C VAL A 82 -23.54 -29.94 17.15
N MET A 83 -23.46 -29.53 18.42
CA MET A 83 -22.26 -28.93 18.99
C MET A 83 -21.15 -29.98 19.13
N LYS A 84 -20.03 -29.79 18.43
CA LYS A 84 -18.85 -30.64 18.53
C LYS A 84 -17.56 -29.85 18.36
N GLN A 85 -16.43 -30.45 18.76
CA GLN A 85 -15.12 -29.93 18.42
C GLN A 85 -14.93 -30.02 16.90
N TYR A 86 -14.52 -28.91 16.30
CA TYR A 86 -14.47 -28.81 14.85
C TYR A 86 -13.30 -29.59 14.25
N TYR A 87 -12.08 -29.40 14.76
CA TYR A 87 -10.90 -30.14 14.29
C TYR A 87 -10.69 -31.42 15.09
N ASN A 88 -10.50 -32.54 14.39
CA ASN A 88 -10.14 -33.82 14.97
C ASN A 88 -8.63 -33.91 15.25
N GLN A 89 -8.20 -35.01 15.90
CA GLN A 89 -6.81 -35.14 16.34
C GLN A 89 -5.81 -35.20 15.17
N ARG A 90 -6.15 -35.86 14.06
CA ARG A 90 -5.27 -35.98 12.88
C ARG A 90 -5.01 -34.62 12.25
N GLU A 91 -6.07 -33.80 12.12
CA GLU A 91 -5.98 -32.43 11.61
C GLU A 91 -5.11 -31.56 12.52
N ILE A 92 -5.26 -31.69 13.84
CA ILE A 92 -4.44 -30.97 14.82
C ILE A 92 -2.98 -31.39 14.71
N ASP A 93 -2.70 -32.68 14.64
CA ASP A 93 -1.33 -33.22 14.52
C ASP A 93 -0.66 -32.76 13.21
N HIS A 94 -1.41 -32.75 12.10
CA HIS A 94 -0.93 -32.16 10.85
C HIS A 94 -0.59 -30.67 11.00
N MET A 95 -1.46 -29.91 11.66
CA MET A 95 -1.25 -28.48 11.83
C MET A 95 -0.10 -28.13 12.79
N VAL A 96 0.29 -29.03 13.70
CA VAL A 96 1.53 -28.90 14.49
C VAL A 96 2.74 -28.81 13.56
N ASP A 97 2.83 -29.70 12.58
CA ASP A 97 3.94 -29.72 11.61
C ASP A 97 3.93 -28.44 10.75
N VAL A 98 2.75 -28.03 10.26
CA VAL A 98 2.58 -26.81 9.46
C VAL A 98 2.97 -25.56 10.25
N ARG A 99 2.57 -25.47 11.52
CA ARG A 99 2.95 -24.35 12.42
C ARG A 99 4.46 -24.26 12.60
N ILE A 100 5.13 -25.38 12.86
CA ILE A 100 6.59 -25.41 13.02
C ILE A 100 7.29 -24.96 11.74
N LEU A 101 6.84 -25.47 10.59
CA LEU A 101 7.38 -25.08 9.28
C LEU A 101 7.20 -23.58 9.04
N TYR A 102 5.98 -23.06 9.23
CA TYR A 102 5.64 -21.67 8.98
C TYR A 102 6.46 -20.71 9.86
N LEU A 103 6.54 -20.96 11.17
CA LEU A 103 7.31 -20.11 12.09
C LEU A 103 8.80 -20.08 11.75
N LYS A 104 9.38 -21.23 11.36
CA LYS A 104 10.77 -21.30 10.88
C LYS A 104 11.00 -20.48 9.61
N VAL A 105 10.06 -20.55 8.66
CA VAL A 105 10.13 -19.78 7.41
C VAL A 105 10.09 -18.27 7.68
N LEU A 106 9.23 -17.81 8.59
CA LEU A 106 9.20 -16.41 9.01
C LEU A 106 10.50 -15.98 9.71
N GLN A 107 11.05 -16.83 10.59
CA GLN A 107 12.31 -16.55 11.24
C GLN A 107 13.46 -16.39 10.22
N ILE A 108 13.53 -17.26 9.21
CA ILE A 108 14.52 -17.16 8.12
C ILE A 108 14.32 -15.84 7.35
N ARG A 109 13.08 -15.49 7.00
CA ARG A 109 12.78 -14.23 6.32
C ARG A 109 13.30 -13.03 7.10
N ASP A 110 13.04 -12.97 8.41
CA ASP A 110 13.41 -11.83 9.25
C ASP A 110 14.94 -11.69 9.38
N ILE A 111 15.64 -12.81 9.49
CA ILE A 111 17.11 -12.85 9.45
C ILE A 111 17.63 -12.35 8.10
N LEU A 112 17.06 -12.82 6.98
CA LEU A 112 17.46 -12.39 5.64
C LEU A 112 17.18 -10.91 5.39
N LEU A 113 16.05 -10.39 5.88
CA LEU A 113 15.72 -8.97 5.82
C LEU A 113 16.78 -8.14 6.55
N LEU A 114 17.15 -8.53 7.77
CA LEU A 114 18.20 -7.84 8.53
C LEU A 114 19.54 -7.85 7.78
N ILE A 115 19.96 -9.00 7.26
CA ILE A 115 21.19 -9.13 6.47
C ILE A 115 21.14 -8.23 5.23
N GLY A 116 20.02 -8.24 4.50
CA GLY A 116 19.82 -7.42 3.31
C GLY A 116 19.90 -5.93 3.60
N LEU A 117 19.26 -5.47 4.68
CA LEU A 117 19.28 -4.06 5.11
C LEU A 117 20.70 -3.60 5.51
N VAL A 118 21.42 -4.42 6.27
CA VAL A 118 22.82 -4.14 6.64
C VAL A 118 23.71 -4.05 5.40
N ASN A 119 23.54 -4.97 4.44
CA ASN A 119 24.30 -4.97 3.19
C ASN A 119 24.00 -3.72 2.34
N ILE A 120 22.72 -3.38 2.15
CA ILE A 120 22.30 -2.17 1.42
C ILE A 120 22.86 -0.91 2.10
N PHE A 121 22.78 -0.82 3.44
CA PHE A 121 23.32 0.31 4.19
C PHE A 121 24.84 0.45 4.00
N ALA A 122 25.59 -0.66 4.12
CA ALA A 122 27.03 -0.66 3.88
C ALA A 122 27.36 -0.21 2.44
N LEU A 123 26.67 -0.75 1.44
CA LEU A 123 26.85 -0.34 0.04
C LEU A 123 26.54 1.14 -0.16
N PHE A 124 25.51 1.68 0.50
CA PHE A 124 25.16 3.09 0.41
C PHE A 124 26.22 3.98 1.09
N ALA A 125 26.69 3.61 2.27
CA ALA A 125 27.72 4.33 3.01
C ALA A 125 29.04 4.43 2.23
N PHE A 126 29.45 3.36 1.56
CA PHE A 126 30.76 3.29 0.91
C PHE A 126 30.74 3.51 -0.62
N ARG A 127 29.59 3.34 -1.31
CA ARG A 127 29.55 3.28 -2.80
C ARG A 127 28.38 4.00 -3.48
N LYS A 128 27.49 4.69 -2.73
CA LYS A 128 26.37 5.57 -3.15
C LYS A 128 25.75 5.33 -4.55
N LYS A 129 26.43 5.67 -5.64
CA LYS A 129 25.93 5.59 -7.03
C LYS A 129 25.83 4.16 -7.61
N LYS A 130 26.57 3.18 -7.08
CA LYS A 130 26.55 1.80 -7.63
C LYS A 130 25.46 0.89 -7.04
N VAL A 131 24.88 1.25 -5.90
CA VAL A 131 23.94 0.39 -5.17
C VAL A 131 22.71 0.04 -5.99
N VAL A 132 22.12 1.04 -6.66
CA VAL A 132 20.95 0.86 -7.52
C VAL A 132 21.28 -0.03 -8.73
N GLU A 133 22.47 0.11 -9.30
CA GLU A 133 22.91 -0.72 -10.43
C GLU A 133 23.13 -2.17 -10.02
N GLU A 134 23.77 -2.40 -8.87
CA GLU A 134 23.99 -3.73 -8.30
C GLU A 134 22.66 -4.40 -7.97
N LEU A 135 21.76 -3.70 -7.28
CA LEU A 135 20.44 -4.22 -6.93
C LEU A 135 19.60 -4.52 -8.19
N ASN A 136 19.58 -3.62 -9.17
CA ASN A 136 18.87 -3.85 -10.43
C ASN A 136 19.44 -5.04 -11.21
N PHE A 137 20.78 -5.17 -11.29
CA PHE A 137 21.42 -6.30 -11.95
C PHE A 137 21.06 -7.62 -11.27
N GLY A 138 21.24 -7.68 -9.95
CA GLY A 138 20.95 -8.85 -9.14
C GLY A 138 19.50 -9.29 -9.25
N LEU A 139 18.58 -8.38 -8.96
CA LEU A 139 17.16 -8.65 -8.98
C LEU A 139 16.66 -9.08 -10.37
N THR A 140 17.19 -8.49 -11.45
CA THR A 140 16.82 -8.89 -12.83
C THR A 140 17.13 -10.36 -13.07
N TRP A 141 18.37 -10.79 -12.86
CA TRP A 141 18.79 -12.16 -13.17
C TRP A 141 18.19 -13.19 -12.22
N VAL A 142 18.05 -12.84 -10.94
CA VAL A 142 17.35 -13.68 -9.97
C VAL A 142 15.88 -13.84 -10.37
N SER A 143 15.21 -12.76 -10.78
CA SER A 143 13.81 -12.83 -11.22
C SER A 143 13.62 -13.65 -12.49
N VAL A 144 14.57 -13.60 -13.43
CA VAL A 144 14.55 -14.48 -14.61
C VAL A 144 14.70 -15.95 -14.20
N GLY A 145 15.68 -16.26 -13.35
CA GLY A 145 15.94 -17.63 -12.90
C GLY A 145 14.80 -18.22 -12.08
N PHE A 146 14.41 -17.57 -10.99
CA PHE A 146 13.31 -18.02 -10.14
C PHE A 146 11.95 -17.90 -10.82
N GLY A 147 11.76 -16.91 -11.70
CA GLY A 147 10.54 -16.78 -12.50
C GLY A 147 10.33 -17.98 -13.42
N ALA A 148 11.39 -18.47 -14.07
CA ALA A 148 11.31 -19.70 -14.86
C ALA A 148 10.94 -20.92 -13.99
N ILE A 149 11.50 -21.02 -12.78
CA ILE A 149 11.16 -22.09 -11.83
C ILE A 149 9.69 -22.01 -11.42
N ILE A 150 9.18 -20.81 -11.05
CA ILE A 150 7.76 -20.62 -10.73
C ILE A 150 6.88 -21.01 -11.90
N LEU A 151 7.22 -20.61 -13.13
CA LEU A 151 6.42 -20.97 -14.31
C LEU A 151 6.37 -22.49 -14.53
N LEU A 152 7.49 -23.20 -14.32
CA LEU A 152 7.52 -24.65 -14.39
C LEU A 152 6.67 -25.30 -13.28
N LEU A 153 6.83 -24.86 -12.03
CA LEU A 153 6.06 -25.39 -10.89
C LEU A 153 4.55 -25.07 -11.02
N GLY A 154 4.21 -23.86 -11.46
CA GLY A 154 2.83 -23.45 -11.72
C GLY A 154 2.21 -24.24 -12.87
N SER A 155 2.96 -24.49 -13.95
CA SER A 155 2.49 -25.34 -15.05
C SER A 155 2.25 -26.78 -14.57
N PHE A 156 3.14 -27.31 -13.72
CA PHE A 156 2.95 -28.63 -13.11
C PHE A 156 1.68 -28.68 -12.25
N ALA A 157 1.45 -27.68 -11.40
CA ALA A 157 0.25 -27.58 -10.57
C ALA A 157 -1.05 -27.48 -11.38
N ILE A 158 -1.03 -26.79 -12.53
CA ILE A 158 -2.20 -26.65 -13.42
C ILE A 158 -2.50 -27.97 -14.16
N ILE A 159 -1.47 -28.68 -14.62
CA ILE A 159 -1.63 -29.94 -15.37
C ILE A 159 -2.11 -31.06 -14.45
N ASN A 160 -1.54 -31.14 -13.23
CA ASN A 160 -1.89 -32.17 -12.26
C ASN A 160 -1.67 -31.65 -10.84
N PHE A 161 -2.75 -31.08 -10.27
CA PHE A 161 -2.71 -30.53 -8.93
C PHE A 161 -2.44 -31.59 -7.87
N ASP A 162 -3.02 -32.79 -7.98
CA ASP A 162 -2.83 -33.87 -7.00
C ASP A 162 -1.37 -34.33 -6.89
N ALA A 163 -0.71 -34.51 -8.04
CA ALA A 163 0.70 -34.87 -8.11
C ALA A 163 1.59 -33.74 -7.56
N PHE A 164 1.27 -32.49 -7.91
CA PHE A 164 1.97 -31.32 -7.38
C PHE A 164 1.81 -31.21 -5.85
N TRP A 165 0.59 -31.31 -5.35
CA TRP A 165 0.25 -31.22 -3.93
C TRP A 165 0.94 -32.33 -3.13
N THR A 166 0.94 -33.57 -3.66
CA THR A 166 1.64 -34.71 -3.07
C THR A 166 3.15 -34.49 -3.05
N ALA A 167 3.74 -34.00 -4.14
CA ALA A 167 5.17 -33.73 -4.22
C ALA A 167 5.58 -32.62 -3.23
N PHE A 168 4.78 -31.55 -3.14
CA PHE A 168 4.97 -30.48 -2.16
C PHE A 168 5.02 -31.02 -0.74
N HIS A 169 4.03 -31.84 -0.34
CA HIS A 169 3.99 -32.40 1.01
C HIS A 169 5.18 -33.31 1.30
N LYS A 170 5.59 -34.15 0.34
CA LYS A 170 6.76 -35.03 0.49
C LYS A 170 8.10 -34.28 0.61
N VAL A 171 8.18 -33.02 0.15
CA VAL A 171 9.37 -32.17 0.34
C VAL A 171 9.48 -31.69 1.78
N PHE A 172 8.34 -31.41 2.44
CA PHE A 172 8.33 -30.77 3.76
C PHE A 172 8.01 -31.73 4.91
N PHE A 173 7.31 -32.84 4.65
CA PHE A 173 6.81 -33.77 5.64
C PHE A 173 7.20 -35.21 5.29
N SER A 174 7.60 -35.97 6.30
CA SER A 174 7.98 -37.39 6.18
C SER A 174 6.89 -38.36 6.65
N ASN A 175 5.81 -37.85 7.24
CA ASN A 175 4.65 -38.61 7.69
C ASN A 175 3.48 -38.48 6.69
N ASP A 176 2.35 -39.08 7.01
CA ASP A 176 1.14 -39.09 6.21
C ASP A 176 0.00 -38.23 6.78
N LEU A 177 0.23 -37.45 7.84
CA LEU A 177 -0.81 -36.69 8.55
C LEU A 177 -1.54 -35.68 7.66
N TRP A 178 -0.88 -35.22 6.60
CA TRP A 178 -1.42 -34.29 5.60
C TRP A 178 -2.38 -34.96 4.60
N LEU A 179 -2.45 -36.29 4.54
CA LEU A 179 -3.46 -37.01 3.76
C LEU A 179 -4.78 -37.03 4.54
N LEU A 180 -5.57 -35.99 4.33
CA LEU A 180 -6.87 -35.81 4.97
C LEU A 180 -7.99 -36.45 4.15
N ASP A 181 -8.93 -37.09 4.85
CA ASP A 181 -10.13 -37.69 4.26
C ASP A 181 -11.30 -36.70 4.36
N PRO A 182 -11.88 -36.22 3.24
CA PRO A 182 -12.99 -35.27 3.26
C PRO A 182 -14.26 -35.80 3.96
N TYR A 183 -14.39 -37.10 4.19
CA TYR A 183 -15.53 -37.66 4.95
C TYR A 183 -15.33 -37.59 6.47
N THR A 184 -14.10 -37.44 6.96
CA THR A 184 -13.79 -37.44 8.41
C THR A 184 -13.12 -36.15 8.90
N ASP A 185 -12.42 -35.45 8.02
CA ASP A 185 -11.55 -34.32 8.34
C ASP A 185 -12.20 -33.03 7.80
N ASN A 186 -12.49 -32.07 8.69
CA ASN A 186 -13.26 -30.87 8.34
C ASN A 186 -12.40 -29.81 7.63
N LEU A 187 -11.10 -29.76 7.92
CA LEU A 187 -10.13 -28.79 7.42
C LEU A 187 -10.06 -28.80 5.89
N ILE A 188 -9.99 -29.97 5.27
CA ILE A 188 -9.91 -30.08 3.80
C ILE A 188 -11.20 -29.61 3.11
N ASN A 189 -12.35 -29.70 3.81
CA ASN A 189 -13.63 -29.21 3.30
C ASN A 189 -13.76 -27.68 3.40
N MET A 190 -13.05 -27.04 4.33
CA MET A 190 -12.99 -25.57 4.39
C MET A 190 -12.16 -24.99 3.24
N VAL A 191 -11.04 -25.63 2.91
CA VAL A 191 -10.08 -25.15 1.92
C VAL A 191 -9.92 -26.18 0.79
N PRO A 192 -10.93 -26.34 -0.08
CA PRO A 192 -10.86 -27.28 -1.20
C PRO A 192 -9.77 -26.88 -2.21
N GLN A 193 -9.48 -27.75 -3.17
CA GLN A 193 -8.48 -27.49 -4.21
C GLN A 193 -8.64 -26.12 -4.89
N GLU A 194 -9.86 -25.74 -5.26
CA GLU A 194 -10.13 -24.44 -5.91
C GLU A 194 -9.72 -23.26 -5.03
N PHE A 195 -9.92 -23.36 -3.71
CA PHE A 195 -9.48 -22.36 -2.75
C PHE A 195 -7.96 -22.20 -2.79
N PHE A 196 -7.21 -23.30 -2.80
CA PHE A 196 -5.74 -23.25 -2.87
C PHE A 196 -5.22 -22.68 -4.18
N ILE A 197 -5.89 -22.99 -5.30
CA ILE A 197 -5.55 -22.40 -6.61
C ILE A 197 -5.73 -20.89 -6.56
N ASP A 198 -6.87 -20.40 -6.06
CA ASP A 198 -7.13 -18.97 -5.93
C ASP A 198 -6.12 -18.27 -5.02
N LEU A 199 -5.77 -18.90 -3.90
CA LEU A 199 -4.76 -18.39 -2.98
C LEU A 199 -3.39 -18.27 -3.65
N ILE A 200 -2.96 -19.30 -4.39
CA ILE A 200 -1.70 -19.30 -5.14
C ILE A 200 -1.71 -18.20 -6.20
N VAL A 201 -2.80 -18.06 -6.96
CA VAL A 201 -2.96 -17.01 -7.98
C VAL A 201 -2.85 -15.62 -7.34
N MET A 202 -3.51 -15.39 -6.21
CA MET A 202 -3.43 -14.11 -5.49
C MET A 202 -2.03 -13.81 -4.97
N ILE A 203 -1.32 -14.82 -4.44
CA ILE A 203 0.09 -14.68 -4.06
C ILE A 203 0.93 -14.26 -5.26
N LEU A 204 0.74 -14.89 -6.43
CA LEU A 204 1.46 -14.56 -7.66
C LEU A 204 1.15 -13.13 -8.16
N ILE A 205 -0.09 -12.68 -8.06
CA ILE A 205 -0.49 -11.31 -8.42
C ILE A 205 0.19 -10.31 -7.49
N HIS A 206 0.05 -10.45 -6.17
CA HIS A 206 0.68 -9.56 -5.20
C HIS A 206 2.21 -9.53 -5.33
N PHE A 207 2.82 -10.70 -5.57
CA PHE A 207 4.26 -10.83 -5.78
C PHE A 207 4.70 -10.10 -7.04
N THR A 208 4.00 -10.32 -8.17
CA THR A 208 4.30 -9.68 -9.45
C THR A 208 4.15 -8.17 -9.36
N LEU A 209 3.06 -7.66 -8.75
CA LEU A 209 2.85 -6.23 -8.56
C LEU A 209 3.93 -5.59 -7.67
N SER A 210 4.34 -6.28 -6.61
CA SER A 210 5.41 -5.81 -5.72
C SER A 210 6.76 -5.79 -6.43
N LEU A 211 7.07 -6.83 -7.20
CA LEU A 211 8.29 -6.93 -7.99
C LEU A 211 8.33 -5.89 -9.13
N MET A 212 7.21 -5.69 -9.82
CA MET A 212 7.04 -4.63 -10.82
C MET A 212 7.28 -3.26 -10.19
N THR A 213 6.72 -3.01 -9.01
CA THR A 213 6.95 -1.76 -8.26
C THR A 213 8.43 -1.53 -7.97
N ILE A 214 9.15 -2.56 -7.51
CA ILE A 214 10.61 -2.46 -7.28
C ILE A 214 11.36 -2.20 -8.59
N PHE A 215 11.07 -2.94 -9.66
CA PHE A 215 11.75 -2.75 -10.95
C PHE A 215 11.48 -1.39 -11.56
N VAL A 216 10.24 -0.93 -11.45
CA VAL A 216 9.85 0.44 -11.76
C VAL A 216 10.81 1.33 -10.96
N LEU A 217 10.79 1.34 -9.63
CA LEU A 217 11.64 2.22 -8.78
C LEU A 217 13.14 2.18 -9.15
N LEU A 218 13.68 1.02 -9.48
CA LEU A 218 15.08 0.85 -9.92
C LEU A 218 15.34 1.42 -11.32
N LYS A 219 14.35 1.36 -12.22
CA LYS A 219 14.44 1.87 -13.60
C LYS A 219 14.15 3.36 -13.70
N SER A 220 13.46 4.00 -12.72
CA SER A 220 13.28 5.47 -12.69
C SER A 220 14.61 6.18 -12.66
N GLU A 221 15.59 5.58 -12.01
CA GLU A 221 16.96 6.07 -11.92
C GLU A 221 17.69 5.99 -13.28
N LYS A 222 17.23 5.16 -14.24
CA LYS A 222 17.88 4.93 -15.55
C LYS A 222 17.08 5.42 -16.78
N ALA A 223 15.75 5.58 -16.71
CA ALA A 223 14.91 5.93 -17.85
C ALA A 223 14.80 7.46 -18.07
N LYS A 224 14.52 7.91 -19.32
CA LYS A 224 14.21 9.31 -19.69
C LYS A 224 12.92 9.88 -19.02
N GLY A 225 12.33 9.14 -18.09
CA GLY A 225 11.23 9.49 -17.20
C GLY A 225 9.83 9.61 -17.82
N ILE A 226 8.82 9.68 -16.94
CA ILE A 226 7.44 10.04 -17.30
C ILE A 226 7.28 11.56 -17.38
N THR A 227 6.31 12.00 -18.19
CA THR A 227 6.04 13.43 -18.42
C THR A 227 5.13 14.02 -17.36
N GLN A 228 5.06 15.36 -17.30
CA GLN A 228 4.16 16.07 -16.39
C GLN A 228 2.69 15.71 -16.67
N ASN A 229 2.31 15.55 -17.94
CA ASN A 229 0.95 15.17 -18.31
C ASN A 229 0.61 13.75 -17.84
N SER A 230 1.53 12.80 -18.02
CA SER A 230 1.35 11.42 -17.52
C SER A 230 1.15 11.42 -16.01
N LEU A 231 1.97 12.18 -15.27
CA LEU A 231 1.88 12.27 -13.81
C LEU A 231 0.54 12.90 -13.36
N LYS A 232 0.06 13.93 -14.07
CA LYS A 232 -1.26 14.52 -13.82
C LYS A 232 -2.42 13.57 -14.10
N VAL A 233 -2.36 12.81 -15.20
CA VAL A 233 -3.40 11.82 -15.55
C VAL A 233 -3.47 10.74 -14.47
N ILE A 234 -2.32 10.24 -14.00
CA ILE A 234 -2.28 9.28 -12.88
C ILE A 234 -2.99 9.88 -11.66
N ALA A 235 -2.64 11.11 -11.27
CA ALA A 235 -3.25 11.76 -10.11
C ALA A 235 -4.77 11.98 -10.27
N VAL A 236 -5.24 12.34 -11.46
CA VAL A 236 -6.67 12.50 -11.73
C VAL A 236 -7.39 11.16 -11.61
N ILE A 237 -6.90 10.12 -12.28
CA ILE A 237 -7.53 8.79 -12.23
C ILE A 237 -7.61 8.28 -10.78
N THR A 238 -6.50 8.36 -10.04
CA THR A 238 -6.48 7.88 -8.65
C THR A 238 -7.40 8.71 -7.75
N MET A 239 -7.46 10.04 -7.93
CA MET A 239 -8.39 10.90 -7.20
C MET A 239 -9.86 10.59 -7.52
N THR A 240 -10.19 10.32 -8.79
CA THR A 240 -11.56 9.94 -9.17
C THR A 240 -11.98 8.64 -8.52
N ILE A 241 -11.08 7.65 -8.49
CA ILE A 241 -11.30 6.38 -7.78
C ILE A 241 -11.51 6.65 -6.28
N ASP A 242 -10.72 7.55 -5.67
CA ASP A 242 -10.86 7.92 -4.26
C ASP A 242 -12.26 8.43 -3.92
N HIS A 243 -12.75 9.39 -4.71
CA HIS A 243 -14.03 10.04 -4.46
C HIS A 243 -15.20 9.14 -4.84
N MET A 244 -15.07 8.28 -5.85
CA MET A 244 -16.06 7.23 -6.11
C MET A 244 -16.17 6.26 -4.92
N GLY A 245 -15.04 5.85 -4.35
CA GLY A 245 -15.02 5.03 -3.14
C GLY A 245 -15.50 5.75 -1.88
N TYR A 246 -15.58 7.08 -1.87
CA TYR A 246 -16.17 7.84 -0.76
C TYR A 246 -17.68 7.99 -0.89
N PHE A 247 -18.14 8.37 -2.08
CA PHE A 247 -19.54 8.73 -2.32
C PHE A 247 -20.41 7.55 -2.76
N LEU A 248 -19.88 6.65 -3.61
CA LEU A 248 -20.69 5.62 -4.28
C LEU A 248 -20.45 4.22 -3.73
N PHE A 249 -19.21 3.91 -3.33
CA PHE A 249 -18.80 2.55 -2.91
C PHE A 249 -18.00 2.57 -1.59
N PRO A 250 -18.56 3.10 -0.48
CA PRO A 250 -17.86 3.23 0.81
C PRO A 250 -17.40 1.89 1.41
N GLU A 251 -18.01 0.78 1.00
CA GLU A 251 -17.64 -0.58 1.38
C GLU A 251 -16.32 -1.05 0.75
N ILE A 252 -15.98 -0.56 -0.45
CA ILE A 252 -14.75 -0.92 -1.17
C ILE A 252 -13.60 0.00 -0.73
N ARG A 253 -13.05 -0.28 0.46
CA ARG A 253 -11.99 0.54 1.10
C ARG A 253 -10.73 0.68 0.25
N GLU A 254 -10.47 -0.29 -0.62
CA GLU A 254 -9.34 -0.33 -1.57
C GLU A 254 -9.35 0.89 -2.49
N MET A 255 -10.52 1.40 -2.86
CA MET A 255 -10.65 2.60 -3.69
C MET A 255 -10.04 3.83 -2.99
N ARG A 256 -10.21 3.93 -1.66
CA ARG A 256 -9.61 4.99 -0.85
C ARG A 256 -8.09 4.89 -0.81
N ILE A 257 -7.55 3.67 -0.82
CA ILE A 257 -6.10 3.41 -0.83
C ILE A 257 -5.47 3.88 -2.13
N ILE A 258 -6.07 3.49 -3.26
CA ILE A 258 -5.64 3.95 -4.60
C ILE A 258 -5.65 5.48 -4.64
N GLY A 259 -6.67 6.08 -4.04
CA GLY A 259 -6.84 7.52 -3.88
C GLY A 259 -5.72 8.26 -3.17
N ARG A 260 -5.12 7.67 -2.13
CA ARG A 260 -4.04 8.31 -1.35
C ARG A 260 -2.81 8.68 -2.17
N ILE A 261 -2.66 8.11 -3.36
CA ILE A 261 -1.59 8.42 -4.32
C ILE A 261 -1.77 9.81 -4.94
N ALA A 262 -3.01 10.30 -5.09
CA ALA A 262 -3.30 11.53 -5.82
C ALA A 262 -2.70 12.79 -5.18
N TYR A 263 -2.93 12.96 -3.87
CA TYR A 263 -2.55 14.18 -3.15
C TYR A 263 -1.03 14.47 -3.19
N PRO A 264 -0.13 13.51 -2.88
CA PRO A 264 1.30 13.75 -2.97
C PRO A 264 1.77 14.07 -4.40
N ILE A 265 1.12 13.52 -5.42
CA ILE A 265 1.41 13.88 -6.81
C ILE A 265 1.04 15.34 -7.09
N PHE A 266 -0.17 15.76 -6.71
CA PHE A 266 -0.62 17.14 -6.93
C PHE A 266 0.24 18.14 -6.16
N THR A 267 0.62 17.86 -4.91
CA THR A 267 1.52 18.71 -4.13
C THR A 267 2.91 18.82 -4.74
N TYR A 268 3.49 17.72 -5.19
CA TYR A 268 4.77 17.72 -5.90
C TYR A 268 4.70 18.57 -7.18
N LEU A 269 3.67 18.35 -8.00
CA LEU A 269 3.44 19.13 -9.22
C LEU A 269 3.22 20.61 -8.95
N PHE A 270 2.54 20.95 -7.86
CA PHE A 270 2.29 22.33 -7.46
C PHE A 270 3.56 23.03 -6.98
N ALA A 271 4.37 22.38 -6.14
CA ALA A 271 5.66 22.90 -5.70
C ALA A 271 6.57 23.23 -6.90
N MET A 272 6.62 22.32 -7.88
CA MET A 272 7.34 22.56 -9.14
C MET A 272 6.72 23.71 -9.96
N SER A 273 5.38 23.77 -10.04
CA SER A 273 4.68 24.84 -10.74
C SER A 273 5.00 26.21 -10.14
N TYR A 274 4.99 26.34 -8.82
CA TYR A 274 5.39 27.58 -8.14
C TYR A 274 6.86 27.92 -8.40
N ARG A 275 7.78 26.94 -8.28
CA ARG A 275 9.23 27.15 -8.45
C ARG A 275 9.59 27.66 -9.84
N PHE A 276 8.98 27.11 -10.88
CA PHE A 276 9.28 27.45 -12.28
C PHE A 276 8.32 28.48 -12.89
N SER A 277 7.33 28.95 -12.12
CA SER A 277 6.44 30.03 -12.56
C SER A 277 7.19 31.35 -12.66
N HIS A 278 7.12 31.98 -13.83
CA HIS A 278 7.61 33.34 -14.01
C HIS A 278 6.73 34.35 -13.27
N ASP A 279 5.42 34.09 -13.23
CA ASP A 279 4.43 34.96 -12.57
C ASP A 279 3.68 34.17 -11.50
N LYS A 280 4.19 34.26 -10.27
CA LYS A 280 3.65 33.56 -9.10
C LYS A 280 2.31 34.16 -8.65
N ILE A 281 2.04 35.43 -8.96
CA ILE A 281 0.79 36.10 -8.62
C ILE A 281 -0.34 35.62 -9.52
N LYS A 282 -0.11 35.46 -10.83
CA LYS A 282 -1.10 34.82 -11.72
C LYS A 282 -1.40 33.37 -11.33
N LEU A 283 -0.43 32.64 -10.79
CA LEU A 283 -0.68 31.33 -10.22
C LEU A 283 -1.63 31.41 -9.02
N LEU A 284 -1.39 32.34 -8.08
CA LEU A 284 -2.24 32.57 -6.92
C LEU A 284 -3.66 33.01 -7.30
N ILE A 285 -3.80 33.97 -8.23
CA ILE A 285 -5.11 34.46 -8.67
C ILE A 285 -5.96 33.31 -9.22
N ARG A 286 -5.38 32.45 -10.06
CA ARG A 286 -6.10 31.27 -10.57
C ARG A 286 -6.54 30.35 -9.43
N LEU A 287 -5.63 30.04 -8.49
CA LEU A 287 -5.98 29.23 -7.33
C LEU A 287 -7.16 29.79 -6.54
N VAL A 288 -7.15 31.10 -6.24
CA VAL A 288 -8.23 31.75 -5.48
C VAL A 288 -9.57 31.68 -6.22
N ILE A 289 -9.58 31.99 -7.52
CA ILE A 289 -10.80 31.92 -8.34
C ILE A 289 -11.40 30.51 -8.31
N PHE A 290 -10.57 29.48 -8.52
CA PHE A 290 -11.03 28.10 -8.54
C PHE A 290 -11.35 27.54 -7.16
N ALA A 291 -10.65 27.97 -6.11
CA ALA A 291 -10.94 27.57 -4.73
C ALA A 291 -12.33 28.07 -4.32
N VAL A 292 -12.62 29.36 -4.50
CA VAL A 292 -13.90 29.97 -4.14
C VAL A 292 -15.02 29.42 -5.02
N GLY A 293 -14.88 29.49 -6.34
CA GLY A 293 -15.92 29.02 -7.27
C GLY A 293 -16.19 27.52 -7.13
N GLY A 294 -15.14 26.72 -6.96
CA GLY A 294 -15.26 25.29 -6.74
C GLY A 294 -15.89 24.94 -5.40
N HIS A 295 -15.63 25.71 -4.34
CA HIS A 295 -16.23 25.46 -3.03
C HIS A 295 -17.72 25.77 -3.04
N LEU A 296 -18.13 26.89 -3.66
CA LEU A 296 -19.55 27.22 -3.83
C LEU A 296 -20.31 26.13 -4.59
N LEU A 297 -19.68 25.53 -5.60
CA LEU A 297 -20.27 24.41 -6.35
C LEU A 297 -20.45 23.16 -5.48
N ILE A 298 -19.46 22.84 -4.62
CA ILE A 298 -19.53 21.69 -3.71
C ILE A 298 -20.61 21.91 -2.64
N LEU A 299 -20.70 23.13 -2.08
CA LEU A 299 -21.77 23.51 -1.16
C LEU A 299 -23.15 23.37 -1.80
N TRP A 300 -23.28 23.80 -3.06
CA TRP A 300 -24.53 23.64 -3.82
C TRP A 300 -24.90 22.17 -4.04
N ALA A 301 -23.91 21.28 -4.21
CA ALA A 301 -24.14 19.85 -4.37
C ALA A 301 -24.56 19.13 -3.07
N GLY A 302 -24.56 19.84 -1.93
CA GLY A 302 -25.03 19.33 -0.64
C GLY A 302 -23.94 18.97 0.37
N ASP A 303 -22.66 19.10 0.01
CA ASP A 303 -21.56 18.80 0.91
C ASP A 303 -20.97 20.07 1.55
N SER A 304 -21.11 20.20 2.87
CA SER A 304 -20.56 21.30 3.67
C SER A 304 -19.56 20.85 4.72
N GLY A 305 -19.06 19.61 4.64
CA GLY A 305 -18.25 19.00 5.70
C GLY A 305 -16.80 19.50 5.78
N PHE A 306 -16.31 20.17 4.73
CA PHE A 306 -14.89 20.52 4.62
C PHE A 306 -14.64 21.70 3.68
N TYR A 307 -13.45 22.31 3.82
CA TYR A 307 -12.94 23.26 2.82
C TYR A 307 -12.08 22.54 1.79
N ASN A 308 -12.38 22.81 0.52
CA ASN A 308 -11.76 22.09 -0.57
C ASN A 308 -10.23 22.25 -0.63
N ILE A 309 -9.57 21.26 -1.24
CA ILE A 309 -8.11 21.18 -1.31
C ILE A 309 -7.41 22.42 -1.89
N LEU A 310 -8.07 23.23 -2.72
CA LEU A 310 -7.46 24.42 -3.33
C LEU A 310 -7.12 25.50 -2.29
N PHE A 311 -7.85 25.57 -1.17
CA PHE A 311 -7.49 26.44 -0.05
C PHE A 311 -6.17 26.03 0.59
N LEU A 312 -5.89 24.73 0.68
CA LEU A 312 -4.60 24.22 1.16
C LEU A 312 -3.45 24.68 0.25
N PHE A 313 -3.65 24.64 -1.06
CA PHE A 313 -2.66 25.11 -2.03
C PHE A 313 -2.41 26.63 -1.94
N ILE A 314 -3.40 27.42 -1.55
CA ILE A 314 -3.23 28.86 -1.26
C ILE A 314 -2.35 29.04 -0.02
N LEU A 315 -2.62 28.32 1.07
CA LEU A 315 -1.77 28.35 2.27
C LEU A 315 -0.34 27.88 1.97
N GLY A 316 -0.18 26.83 1.17
CA GLY A 316 1.11 26.37 0.67
C GLY A 316 1.85 27.41 -0.18
N TRP A 317 1.13 28.15 -1.03
CA TRP A 317 1.70 29.26 -1.79
C TRP A 317 2.28 30.34 -0.86
N ILE A 318 1.55 30.70 0.21
CA ILE A 318 2.01 31.66 1.22
C ILE A 318 3.28 31.14 1.92
N ALA A 319 3.29 29.86 2.30
CA ALA A 319 4.48 29.23 2.89
C ALA A 319 5.70 29.32 1.96
N PHE A 320 5.54 29.02 0.68
CA PHE A 320 6.63 29.11 -0.31
C PHE A 320 7.11 30.55 -0.50
N TRP A 321 6.19 31.51 -0.53
CA TRP A 321 6.51 32.93 -0.66
C TRP A 321 7.32 33.45 0.52
N VAL A 322 6.99 33.06 1.75
CA VAL A 322 7.77 33.44 2.94
C VAL A 322 9.16 32.80 2.93
N ILE A 323 9.26 31.51 2.56
CA ILE A 323 10.54 30.81 2.44
C ILE A 323 11.45 31.52 1.41
N ASP A 324 10.88 32.00 0.30
CA ASP A 324 11.60 32.75 -0.73
C ASP A 324 12.16 34.10 -0.26
N GLN A 325 11.59 34.70 0.79
CA GLN A 325 12.11 35.94 1.37
C GLN A 325 13.42 35.75 2.14
N LYS A 326 13.88 34.49 2.33
CA LYS A 326 15.14 34.14 3.01
C LYS A 326 15.32 34.80 4.38
N LYS A 327 14.24 35.00 5.14
CA LYS A 327 14.23 35.61 6.48
C LYS A 327 14.86 34.73 7.59
N GLY A 328 15.47 33.60 7.23
CA GLY A 328 16.07 32.64 8.16
C GLY A 328 15.15 31.48 8.54
N LEU A 329 15.75 30.39 9.02
CA LEU A 329 15.04 29.14 9.33
C LEU A 329 13.98 29.32 10.42
N PHE A 330 14.28 30.09 11.46
CA PHE A 330 13.37 30.29 12.60
C PHE A 330 12.04 30.94 12.18
N VAL A 331 12.10 32.00 11.37
CA VAL A 331 10.90 32.67 10.83
C VAL A 331 10.10 31.72 9.95
N ASN A 332 10.77 30.96 9.09
CA ASN A 332 10.11 29.97 8.24
C ASN A 332 9.39 28.90 9.07
N LEU A 333 10.01 28.38 10.13
CA LEU A 333 9.40 27.39 11.00
C LEU A 333 8.15 27.95 11.70
N ILE A 334 8.22 29.17 12.26
CA ILE A 334 7.06 29.80 12.91
C ILE A 334 5.90 29.94 11.93
N VAL A 335 6.15 30.52 10.75
CA VAL A 335 5.09 30.76 9.77
C VAL A 335 4.50 29.46 9.24
N VAL A 336 5.34 28.47 8.91
CA VAL A 336 4.86 27.16 8.45
C VAL A 336 4.02 26.49 9.53
N SER A 337 4.43 26.54 10.80
CA SER A 337 3.64 26.01 11.92
C SER A 337 2.29 26.71 12.08
N ILE A 338 2.25 28.04 11.95
CA ILE A 338 0.99 28.81 11.99
C ILE A 338 0.06 28.40 10.84
N LEU A 339 0.59 28.28 9.62
CA LEU A 339 -0.20 27.89 8.45
C LEU A 339 -0.70 26.44 8.56
N ALA A 340 0.13 25.54 9.10
CA ALA A 340 -0.23 24.15 9.33
C ALA A 340 -1.33 24.02 10.40
N TYR A 341 -1.22 24.76 11.50
CA TYR A 341 -2.27 24.87 12.51
C TYR A 341 -3.56 25.45 11.94
N LEU A 342 -3.47 26.52 11.15
CA LEU A 342 -4.63 27.15 10.52
C LEU A 342 -5.36 26.19 9.57
N ALA A 343 -4.61 25.44 8.75
CA ALA A 343 -5.17 24.43 7.86
C ALA A 343 -5.95 23.35 8.65
N GLN A 344 -5.38 22.89 9.78
CA GLN A 344 -6.03 21.93 10.65
C GLN A 344 -7.28 22.51 11.34
N ALA A 345 -7.18 23.72 11.89
CA ALA A 345 -8.23 24.35 12.69
C ALA A 345 -9.47 24.71 11.85
N ILE A 346 -9.27 25.10 10.59
CA ILE A 346 -10.36 25.45 9.66
C ILE A 346 -11.00 24.20 9.03
N GLY A 347 -10.37 23.01 9.15
CA GLY A 347 -10.87 21.80 8.51
C GLY A 347 -10.65 21.79 7.00
N VAL A 348 -9.52 22.34 6.54
CA VAL A 348 -9.08 22.19 5.15
C VAL A 348 -8.56 20.77 4.95
N ASP A 349 -8.90 20.15 3.82
CA ASP A 349 -8.43 18.81 3.47
C ASP A 349 -6.92 18.63 3.73
N TYR A 350 -6.55 17.50 4.35
CA TYR A 350 -5.20 17.13 4.78
C TYR A 350 -4.54 18.00 5.87
N GLY A 351 -5.14 19.13 6.27
CA GLY A 351 -4.72 19.92 7.42
C GLY A 351 -3.20 20.20 7.50
N TYR A 352 -2.61 19.97 8.67
CA TYR A 352 -1.18 20.22 8.92
C TYR A 352 -0.27 19.31 8.06
N TYR A 353 -0.64 18.05 7.89
CA TYR A 353 0.07 17.09 7.04
C TYR A 353 0.18 17.59 5.60
N GLY A 354 -0.90 18.21 5.15
CA GLY A 354 -0.98 18.81 3.83
C GLY A 354 0.07 19.90 3.61
N ILE A 355 0.13 20.87 4.53
CA ILE A 355 1.11 21.97 4.49
C ILE A 355 2.55 21.46 4.57
N LEU A 356 2.83 20.52 5.47
CA LEU A 356 4.18 19.97 5.63
C LEU A 356 4.63 19.20 4.37
N THR A 357 3.74 18.45 3.74
CA THR A 357 4.02 17.75 2.46
C THR A 357 4.41 18.74 1.35
N LEU A 358 3.65 19.83 1.20
CA LEU A 358 3.94 20.91 0.26
C LEU A 358 5.32 21.52 0.51
N VAL A 359 5.63 21.85 1.76
CA VAL A 359 6.91 22.45 2.16
C VAL A 359 8.07 21.49 1.93
N ILE A 360 7.93 20.20 2.23
CA ILE A 360 8.97 19.17 1.99
C ILE A 360 9.31 19.11 0.49
N PHE A 361 8.29 19.00 -0.38
CA PHE A 361 8.54 18.94 -1.82
C PHE A 361 9.13 20.24 -2.36
N TYR A 362 8.77 21.39 -1.79
CA TYR A 362 9.32 22.67 -2.19
C TYR A 362 10.77 22.89 -1.75
N VAL A 363 11.06 22.73 -0.45
CA VAL A 363 12.39 23.01 0.13
C VAL A 363 13.44 22.06 -0.42
N PHE A 364 13.10 20.78 -0.58
CA PHE A 364 14.04 19.76 -1.07
C PHE A 364 13.97 19.54 -2.58
N TYR A 365 13.45 20.49 -3.36
CA TYR A 365 13.25 20.31 -4.81
C TYR A 365 14.51 19.90 -5.60
N GLU A 366 15.71 20.27 -5.12
CA GLU A 366 16.99 19.90 -5.74
C GLU A 366 17.46 18.48 -5.38
N ASN A 367 16.92 17.89 -4.30
CA ASN A 367 17.36 16.62 -3.77
C ASN A 367 16.17 15.67 -3.57
N ARG A 368 15.93 14.85 -4.59
CA ARG A 368 14.85 13.87 -4.62
C ARG A 368 14.89 12.86 -3.47
N TRP A 369 16.08 12.44 -3.05
CA TRP A 369 16.23 11.54 -1.90
C TRP A 369 15.72 12.18 -0.62
N LYS A 370 16.01 13.47 -0.39
CA LYS A 370 15.46 14.20 0.77
C LYS A 370 13.95 14.37 0.67
N GLN A 371 13.42 14.69 -0.51
CA GLN A 371 11.96 14.75 -0.72
C GLN A 371 11.31 13.42 -0.31
N PHE A 372 11.83 12.30 -0.80
CA PHE A 372 11.26 10.98 -0.59
C PHE A 372 11.39 10.56 0.88
N LEU A 373 12.57 10.76 1.47
CA LEU A 373 12.83 10.43 2.86
C LEU A 373 11.93 11.21 3.80
N PHE A 374 11.91 12.54 3.71
CA PHE A 374 11.13 13.38 4.63
C PHE A 374 9.62 13.21 4.41
N PHE A 375 9.17 13.02 3.17
CA PHE A 375 7.77 12.71 2.90
C PHE A 375 7.34 11.36 3.49
N SER A 376 8.17 10.32 3.35
CA SER A 376 7.90 9.02 3.95
C SER A 376 7.89 9.09 5.48
N ILE A 377 8.85 9.78 6.10
CA ILE A 377 8.88 9.99 7.56
C ILE A 377 7.61 10.71 8.03
N LEU A 378 7.25 11.82 7.38
CA LEU A 378 6.04 12.57 7.70
C LEU A 378 4.78 11.70 7.56
N THR A 379 4.69 10.93 6.47
CA THR A 379 3.52 10.09 6.20
C THR A 379 3.40 8.94 7.19
N ILE A 380 4.50 8.30 7.57
CA ILE A 380 4.51 7.27 8.61
C ILE A 380 4.06 7.89 9.94
N PHE A 381 4.68 9.01 10.35
CA PHE A 381 4.33 9.68 11.61
C PHE A 381 2.85 10.05 11.65
N PHE A 382 2.34 10.69 10.60
CA PHE A 382 0.93 11.07 10.49
C PHE A 382 0.00 9.85 10.52
N SER A 383 0.35 8.78 9.80
CA SER A 383 -0.47 7.55 9.75
C SER A 383 -0.63 6.91 11.12
N PHE A 384 0.40 7.00 11.97
CA PHE A 384 0.40 6.41 13.30
C PHE A 384 0.10 7.39 14.44
N GLU A 385 -0.12 8.68 14.16
CA GLU A 385 -0.33 9.70 15.18
C GLU A 385 -1.45 9.32 16.16
N TRP A 386 -2.60 8.89 15.63
CA TRP A 386 -3.72 8.46 16.45
C TRP A 386 -3.36 7.30 17.38
N LEU A 387 -2.63 6.30 16.86
CA LEU A 387 -2.19 5.16 17.66
C LEU A 387 -1.20 5.61 18.74
N ILE A 388 -0.21 6.41 18.37
CA ILE A 388 0.83 6.90 19.28
C ILE A 388 0.21 7.72 20.41
N THR A 389 -0.68 8.66 20.09
CA THR A 389 -1.37 9.47 21.10
C THR A 389 -2.14 8.59 22.06
N ASN A 390 -2.93 7.63 21.55
CA ASN A 390 -3.69 6.72 22.42
C ASN A 390 -2.79 5.84 23.31
N LEU A 391 -1.66 5.35 22.80
CA LEU A 391 -0.69 4.59 23.60
C LEU A 391 -0.05 5.42 24.71
N LEU A 392 0.17 6.71 24.46
CA LEU A 392 0.76 7.65 25.42
C LEU A 392 -0.27 8.11 26.47
N THR A 393 -1.54 8.28 26.09
CA THR A 393 -2.59 8.80 26.97
C THR A 393 -3.37 7.72 27.71
N ASN A 394 -3.42 6.49 27.18
CA ASN A 394 -4.22 5.40 27.76
C ASN A 394 -3.48 4.05 27.67
N SER A 395 -3.07 3.53 28.82
CA SER A 395 -2.32 2.29 28.93
C SER A 395 -3.08 1.04 28.44
N GLN A 396 -4.41 1.08 28.35
CA GLN A 396 -5.20 -0.01 27.79
C GLN A 396 -4.95 -0.21 26.28
N TYR A 397 -4.51 0.81 25.55
CA TYR A 397 -4.22 0.64 24.12
C TYR A 397 -3.04 -0.30 23.84
N TRP A 398 -2.17 -0.51 24.82
CA TRP A 398 -1.09 -1.48 24.70
C TRP A 398 -1.59 -2.92 24.58
N THR A 399 -2.74 -3.24 25.20
CA THR A 399 -3.34 -4.58 25.08
C THR A 399 -4.06 -4.78 23.75
N TYR A 400 -4.45 -3.69 23.06
CA TYR A 400 -5.04 -3.73 21.72
C TYR A 400 -4.01 -3.73 20.59
N LEU A 401 -2.72 -3.52 20.86
CA LEU A 401 -1.68 -3.57 19.81
C LEU A 401 -1.69 -4.88 19.02
N PRO A 402 -1.72 -6.07 19.66
CA PRO A 402 -1.77 -7.33 18.93
C PRO A 402 -3.00 -7.44 18.03
N THR A 403 -4.18 -6.96 18.46
CA THR A 403 -5.41 -6.98 17.65
C THR A 403 -5.39 -5.94 16.53
N ILE A 404 -4.84 -4.75 16.77
CA ILE A 404 -4.68 -3.71 15.74
C ILE A 404 -3.81 -4.24 14.61
N PHE A 405 -2.73 -4.97 14.91
CA PHE A 405 -1.81 -5.51 13.89
C PHE A 405 -2.04 -6.98 13.53
N SER A 406 -3.09 -7.62 14.08
CA SER A 406 -3.31 -9.06 13.92
C SER A 406 -3.57 -9.47 12.47
N ARG A 407 -4.09 -8.55 11.64
CA ARG A 407 -4.50 -8.79 10.25
C ARG A 407 -3.46 -8.34 9.21
N GLY A 408 -2.21 -8.10 9.60
CA GLY A 408 -1.15 -7.75 8.64
C GLY A 408 -1.48 -6.47 7.88
N ILE A 409 -1.36 -6.43 6.54
CA ILE A 409 -1.70 -5.21 5.76
C ILE A 409 -3.18 -4.81 5.89
N TYR A 410 -4.11 -5.74 6.14
CA TYR A 410 -5.55 -5.40 6.26
C TYR A 410 -5.82 -4.50 7.47
N SER A 411 -4.97 -4.62 8.49
CA SER A 411 -4.91 -3.65 9.57
C SER A 411 -4.48 -2.27 9.06
N PHE A 412 -3.52 -2.18 8.15
CA PHE A 412 -3.08 -0.90 7.58
C PHE A 412 -4.11 -0.31 6.63
N THR A 413 -4.81 -1.12 5.83
CA THR A 413 -5.90 -0.64 4.96
C THR A 413 -7.05 -0.05 5.78
N SER A 414 -7.37 -0.69 6.91
CA SER A 414 -8.50 -0.31 7.76
C SER A 414 -8.16 0.82 8.74
N TYR A 415 -7.02 0.72 9.44
CA TYR A 415 -6.66 1.65 10.50
C TYR A 415 -5.70 2.76 10.05
N PHE A 416 -4.88 2.51 9.03
CA PHE A 416 -3.78 3.41 8.64
C PHE A 416 -3.72 3.69 7.12
N PRO A 417 -4.85 3.99 6.45
CA PRO A 417 -4.89 4.09 4.98
C PRO A 417 -3.95 5.16 4.42
N GLN A 418 -3.60 6.18 5.21
CA GLN A 418 -2.70 7.25 4.78
C GLN A 418 -1.26 6.76 4.49
N ILE A 419 -0.84 5.61 5.03
CA ILE A 419 0.51 5.08 4.81
C ILE A 419 0.77 4.78 3.32
N PHE A 420 -0.29 4.44 2.58
CA PHE A 420 -0.23 4.14 1.16
C PHE A 420 0.00 5.37 0.28
N ALA A 421 -0.08 6.59 0.82
CA ALA A 421 0.34 7.80 0.12
C ALA A 421 1.83 7.75 -0.30
N ILE A 422 2.66 6.94 0.38
CA ILE A 422 4.07 6.69 0.01
C ILE A 422 4.18 6.09 -1.39
N LEU A 423 3.16 5.35 -1.87
CA LEU A 423 3.15 4.80 -3.23
C LEU A 423 3.19 5.89 -4.32
N ALA A 424 2.79 7.13 -4.01
CA ALA A 424 2.96 8.27 -4.92
C ALA A 424 4.42 8.57 -5.27
N LEU A 425 5.38 8.16 -4.43
CA LEU A 425 6.79 8.30 -4.72
C LEU A 425 7.23 7.48 -5.94
N ILE A 426 6.48 6.43 -6.29
CA ILE A 426 6.73 5.63 -7.49
C ILE A 426 6.58 6.52 -8.73
N PRO A 427 5.39 7.01 -9.13
CA PRO A 427 5.25 7.84 -10.32
C PRO A 427 6.07 9.15 -10.22
N ILE A 428 6.20 9.76 -9.04
CA ILE A 428 7.06 10.95 -8.84
C ILE A 428 8.54 10.62 -9.12
N GLY A 429 9.00 9.41 -8.78
CA GLY A 429 10.37 8.94 -9.03
C GLY A 429 10.72 8.86 -10.50
N PHE A 430 9.76 8.46 -11.35
CA PHE A 430 9.94 8.47 -12.81
C PHE A 430 9.86 9.86 -13.40
N TYR A 431 9.33 10.86 -12.69
CA TYR A 431 9.06 12.13 -13.31
C TYR A 431 10.35 12.85 -13.72
N VAL A 432 10.41 13.18 -15.01
CA VAL A 432 11.46 14.00 -15.58
C VAL A 432 10.84 15.32 -16.03
N TYR A 433 11.23 16.39 -15.34
CA TYR A 433 10.84 17.73 -15.71
C TYR A 433 11.35 18.05 -17.12
N LYS A 434 10.42 18.41 -18.01
CA LYS A 434 10.70 18.98 -19.32
C LYS A 434 9.91 20.26 -19.45
N ALA A 435 10.60 21.37 -19.73
CA ALA A 435 9.92 22.62 -20.02
C ALA A 435 8.99 22.43 -21.25
N PRO A 436 7.75 22.97 -21.20
CA PRO A 436 6.83 22.86 -22.33
C PRO A 436 7.42 23.56 -23.57
N LYS A 437 7.33 22.89 -24.73
CA LYS A 437 7.87 23.40 -26.01
C LYS A 437 7.15 24.66 -26.52
N SER A 438 5.88 24.86 -26.17
CA SER A 438 5.10 26.06 -26.49
C SER A 438 4.11 26.34 -25.36
N LYS A 439 4.03 27.60 -24.91
CA LYS A 439 3.07 28.08 -23.89
C LYS A 439 1.80 28.67 -24.50
N THR A 440 1.67 28.67 -25.83
CA THR A 440 0.56 29.30 -26.57
C THR A 440 -0.30 28.31 -27.34
N SER A 441 0.05 27.01 -27.38
CA SER A 441 -0.81 26.03 -28.03
C SER A 441 -2.13 25.89 -27.29
N TRP A 442 -3.22 25.73 -28.03
CA TRP A 442 -4.56 25.51 -27.46
C TRP A 442 -4.56 24.31 -26.49
N THR A 443 -3.84 23.25 -26.83
CA THR A 443 -3.59 22.07 -25.97
C THR A 443 -2.85 22.37 -24.67
N TYR A 444 -1.96 23.37 -24.64
CA TYR A 444 -1.28 23.78 -23.41
C TYR A 444 -2.25 24.53 -22.49
N ILE A 445 -3.04 25.44 -23.06
CA ILE A 445 -4.02 26.26 -22.33
C ILE A 445 -5.11 25.36 -21.76
N THR A 446 -5.75 24.51 -22.56
CA THR A 446 -6.81 23.61 -22.07
C THR A 446 -6.31 22.70 -20.96
N ASN A 447 -5.13 22.11 -21.13
CA ASN A 447 -4.47 21.27 -20.12
C ASN A 447 -4.01 22.06 -18.88
N GLN A 448 -3.80 23.37 -18.98
CA GLN A 448 -3.46 24.22 -17.84
C GLN A 448 -4.67 24.46 -16.93
N TYR A 449 -5.85 24.68 -17.51
CA TYR A 449 -7.08 24.98 -16.77
C TYR A 449 -7.89 23.73 -16.41
N PHE A 450 -7.82 22.66 -17.22
CA PHE A 450 -8.59 21.43 -17.03
C PHE A 450 -8.57 20.91 -15.59
N PHE A 451 -7.40 20.82 -14.96
CA PHE A 451 -7.29 20.24 -13.62
C PHE A 451 -7.91 21.10 -12.52
N TYR A 452 -7.93 22.43 -12.71
CA TYR A 452 -8.58 23.34 -11.76
C TYR A 452 -10.11 23.22 -11.82
N PHE A 453 -10.67 22.93 -13.01
CA PHE A 453 -12.09 22.70 -13.20
C PHE A 453 -12.50 21.27 -12.84
N TYR A 454 -11.68 20.29 -13.21
CA TYR A 454 -12.01 18.87 -13.03
C TYR A 454 -12.29 18.57 -11.56
N TYR A 455 -11.40 19.01 -10.65
CA TYR A 455 -11.53 18.73 -9.22
C TYR A 455 -12.90 19.13 -8.64
N PRO A 456 -13.32 20.40 -8.64
CA PRO A 456 -14.60 20.75 -8.03
C PRO A 456 -15.81 20.20 -8.79
N ILE A 457 -15.74 20.06 -10.12
CA ILE A 457 -16.87 19.56 -10.92
C ILE A 457 -17.14 18.07 -10.65
N HIS A 458 -16.12 17.20 -10.76
CA HIS A 458 -16.34 15.77 -10.55
C HIS A 458 -16.74 15.47 -9.09
N PHE A 459 -16.17 16.22 -8.13
CA PHE A 459 -16.55 16.11 -6.73
C PHE A 459 -18.02 16.50 -6.53
N ALA A 460 -18.43 17.66 -7.05
CA ALA A 460 -19.81 18.12 -6.95
C ALA A 460 -20.81 17.16 -7.64
N ILE A 461 -20.43 16.56 -8.77
CA ILE A 461 -21.27 15.54 -9.43
C ILE A 461 -21.44 14.32 -8.52
N LEU A 462 -20.36 13.79 -7.94
CA LEU A 462 -20.43 12.62 -7.07
C LEU A 462 -21.18 12.92 -5.76
N ALA A 463 -20.95 14.10 -5.17
CA ALA A 463 -21.68 14.57 -3.99
C ALA A 463 -23.17 14.72 -4.28
N TYR A 464 -23.52 15.34 -5.42
CA TYR A 464 -24.92 15.50 -5.82
C TYR A 464 -25.61 14.15 -6.00
N LEU A 465 -24.95 13.20 -6.67
CA LEU A 465 -25.46 11.83 -6.80
C LEU A 465 -25.68 11.21 -5.42
N HIS A 466 -24.71 11.27 -4.51
CA HIS A 466 -24.82 10.66 -3.18
C HIS A 466 -25.93 11.26 -2.31
N PHE A 467 -26.09 12.58 -2.30
CA PHE A 467 -27.05 13.25 -1.41
C PHE A 467 -28.48 13.36 -2.00
N HIS A 468 -28.66 13.09 -3.29
CA HIS A 468 -29.94 13.26 -3.99
C HIS A 468 -30.44 12.01 -4.72
N SER A 469 -29.73 10.88 -4.64
CA SER A 469 -30.23 9.54 -5.03
C SER A 469 -30.71 8.77 -3.82
#